data_AF-A0A7L0X1S1-F1
#
_entry.id   AF-A0A7L0X1S1-F1
#
_cell.length_a   1.000
_cell.length_b   1.000
_cell.length_c   1.000
_cell.angle_alpha   90.00
_cell.angle_beta   90.00
_cell.angle_gamma   90.00
#
_symmetry.space_group_name_H-M   'P 1'
#
loop_
_entity.id
_entity.type
_entity.pdbx_description
1 polymer ?
#
loop_
_entity_poly.entity_id
_entity_poly.type
_entity_poly.pdbx_seq_one_letter_code
_entity_poly.pdbx_strand_id
1 'polypeptide(L)'
;VQDGYEQLRQLSQNAMKGVIRVKFVNDLGVDEAGIDQDGVFKEFLEEIIKKVFDPALNLFKTTSGDERLYPSPTSYIHENYLQLFEFVGKMLGKAVYEGIVVDVPFASFFLSQLLGHHHSVFYSSVDELPSLDSEFYKNLTSIKRYDGDISDLGLTLSYDEDVMGQV
;
A
#
# COMPACT_ATOMS: atom_id res chain seq x y z
N VAL A 1 4.47 -4.16 -18.42
CA VAL A 1 3.83 -3.45 -17.27
C VAL A 1 3.05 -2.19 -17.64
N GLN A 2 3.66 -1.15 -18.24
CA GLN A 2 2.96 0.12 -18.55
C GLN A 2 1.74 -0.09 -19.46
N ASP A 3 1.90 -0.88 -20.53
CA ASP A 3 0.80 -1.20 -21.45
C ASP A 3 -0.36 -1.93 -20.75
N GLY A 4 -0.02 -2.81 -19.81
CA GLY A 4 -1.00 -3.51 -18.97
C GLY A 4 -1.76 -2.55 -18.08
N TYR A 5 -1.08 -1.57 -17.47
CA TYR A 5 -1.73 -0.49 -16.71
C TYR A 5 -2.70 0.30 -17.59
N GLU A 6 -2.28 0.73 -18.79
CA GLU A 6 -3.11 1.55 -19.68
C GLU A 6 -4.36 0.82 -20.16
N GLN A 7 -4.25 -0.47 -20.48
CA GLN A 7 -5.39 -1.28 -20.91
C GLN A 7 -6.33 -1.62 -19.75
N LEU A 8 -5.78 -2.07 -18.62
CA LEU A 8 -6.58 -2.58 -17.51
C LEU A 8 -7.21 -1.48 -16.67
N ARG A 9 -6.59 -0.30 -16.55
CA ARG A 9 -7.15 0.81 -15.76
C ARG A 9 -8.51 1.29 -16.29
N GLN A 10 -8.72 1.16 -17.61
CA GLN A 10 -9.95 1.58 -18.30
C GLN A 10 -11.09 0.57 -18.16
N LEU A 11 -10.79 -0.65 -17.68
CA LEU A 11 -11.81 -1.67 -17.52
C LEU A 11 -12.77 -1.32 -16.38
N SER A 12 -14.05 -1.53 -16.63
CA SER A 12 -15.08 -1.45 -15.61
C SER A 12 -14.94 -2.59 -14.60
N GLN A 13 -15.53 -2.43 -13.41
CA GLN A 13 -15.54 -3.48 -12.38
C GLN A 13 -16.15 -4.80 -12.88
N ASN A 14 -17.14 -4.74 -13.78
CA ASN A 14 -17.73 -5.94 -14.36
C ASN A 14 -16.80 -6.60 -15.37
N ALA A 15 -16.10 -5.82 -16.20
CA ALA A 15 -15.11 -6.34 -17.14
C ALA A 15 -13.93 -7.00 -16.40
N MET A 16 -13.54 -6.44 -15.26
CA MET A 16 -12.49 -7.00 -14.39
C MET A 16 -12.82 -8.40 -13.84
N LYS A 17 -14.11 -8.77 -13.73
CA LYS A 17 -14.52 -10.12 -13.32
C LYS A 17 -14.43 -11.16 -14.45
N GLY A 18 -14.26 -10.71 -15.69
CA GLY A 18 -14.02 -11.59 -16.83
C GLY A 18 -12.61 -12.18 -16.83
N VAL A 19 -12.39 -13.19 -17.66
CA VAL A 19 -11.06 -13.78 -17.85
C VAL A 19 -10.15 -12.76 -18.54
N ILE A 20 -9.05 -12.40 -17.88
CA ILE A 20 -8.02 -11.52 -18.45
C ILE A 20 -6.95 -12.40 -19.08
N ARG A 21 -6.75 -12.25 -20.38
CA ARG A 21 -5.68 -12.94 -21.10
C ARG A 21 -4.52 -11.98 -21.30
N VAL A 22 -3.35 -12.38 -20.83
CA VAL A 22 -2.11 -11.64 -21.02
C VAL A 22 -1.27 -12.34 -22.08
N LYS A 23 -0.54 -11.54 -22.85
CA LYS A 23 0.37 -11.98 -23.88
C LYS A 23 1.62 -11.12 -23.80
N PHE A 24 2.76 -11.74 -23.53
CA PHE A 24 4.04 -11.07 -23.58
C PHE A 24 4.55 -11.03 -25.02
N VAL A 25 5.18 -9.91 -25.37
CA VAL A 25 5.75 -9.65 -26.69
C VAL A 25 7.15 -9.12 -26.43
N ASN A 26 8.15 -9.70 -27.09
CA ASN A 26 9.54 -9.28 -26.93
C ASN A 26 9.88 -8.02 -27.75
N ASP A 27 11.12 -7.53 -27.62
CA ASP A 27 11.61 -6.32 -28.31
C ASP A 27 11.53 -6.40 -29.86
N LEU A 28 11.42 -7.61 -30.42
CA LEU A 28 11.27 -7.83 -31.86
C LEU A 28 9.81 -7.87 -32.31
N GLY A 29 8.86 -7.63 -31.39
CA GLY A 29 7.43 -7.70 -31.67
C GLY A 29 6.91 -9.13 -31.80
N VAL A 30 7.69 -10.13 -31.38
CA VAL A 30 7.33 -11.54 -31.48
C VAL A 30 6.70 -12.00 -30.18
N ASP A 31 5.61 -12.75 -30.31
CA ASP A 31 4.90 -13.35 -29.20
C ASP A 31 5.81 -14.28 -28.41
N GLU A 32 5.88 -14.06 -27.09
CA GLU A 32 6.51 -15.03 -26.21
C GLU A 32 5.55 -16.20 -25.98
N ALA A 33 6.07 -17.41 -26.16
CA ALA A 33 5.29 -18.62 -26.01
C ALA A 33 4.98 -18.85 -24.51
N GLY A 34 3.83 -18.35 -24.06
CA GLY A 34 3.26 -18.73 -22.78
C GLY A 34 2.88 -20.21 -22.78
N ILE A 35 3.54 -20.99 -21.93
CA ILE A 35 3.32 -22.45 -21.85
C ILE A 35 1.94 -22.75 -21.25
N ASP A 36 1.46 -21.92 -20.33
CA ASP A 36 0.17 -22.05 -19.65
C ASP A 36 -0.54 -20.68 -19.56
N GLN A 37 -1.80 -20.62 -19.98
CA GLN A 37 -2.57 -19.37 -20.04
C GLN A 37 -2.82 -18.77 -18.64
N ASP A 38 -3.02 -19.62 -17.63
CA ASP A 38 -3.21 -19.16 -16.25
C ASP A 38 -1.89 -18.69 -15.63
N GLY A 39 -0.76 -19.30 -16.04
CA GLY A 39 0.58 -18.91 -15.64
C GLY A 39 0.96 -17.50 -16.11
N VAL A 40 0.60 -17.13 -17.34
CA VAL A 40 0.98 -15.83 -17.93
C VAL A 40 0.28 -14.66 -17.23
N PHE A 41 -0.99 -14.80 -16.84
CA PHE A 41 -1.66 -13.76 -16.05
C PHE A 41 -1.06 -13.64 -14.65
N LYS A 42 -0.72 -14.76 -14.01
CA LYS A 42 -0.07 -14.77 -12.70
C LYS A 42 1.30 -14.09 -12.75
N GLU A 43 2.11 -14.38 -13.77
CA GLU A 43 3.41 -13.74 -13.98
C GLU A 43 3.26 -12.22 -14.15
N PHE A 44 2.31 -11.79 -14.99
CA PHE A 44 1.98 -10.37 -15.15
C PHE A 44 1.57 -9.71 -13.83
N LEU A 45 0.72 -10.37 -13.04
CA LEU A 45 0.30 -9.88 -11.73
C LEU A 45 1.50 -9.71 -10.78
N GLU A 46 2.41 -10.69 -10.74
CA GLU A 46 3.65 -10.61 -9.95
C GLU A 46 4.54 -9.44 -10.38
N GLU A 47 4.69 -9.19 -11.68
CA GLU A 47 5.45 -8.02 -12.19
C GLU A 47 4.82 -6.68 -11.77
N ILE A 48 3.50 -6.56 -11.85
CA ILE A 48 2.78 -5.36 -11.41
C ILE A 48 3.03 -5.11 -9.91
N ILE A 49 2.87 -6.14 -9.09
CA ILE A 49 3.04 -6.05 -7.63
C ILE A 49 4.48 -5.66 -7.29
N LYS A 50 5.48 -6.30 -7.91
CA LYS A 50 6.90 -5.93 -7.74
C LYS A 50 7.15 -4.45 -8.04
N LYS A 51 6.58 -3.93 -9.14
CA LYS A 51 6.77 -2.53 -9.53
C LYS A 51 6.03 -1.55 -8.63
N VAL A 52 4.83 -1.89 -8.20
CA VAL A 52 3.96 -1.04 -7.37
C VAL A 52 4.52 -0.84 -5.97
N PHE A 53 5.07 -1.90 -5.39
CA PHE A 53 5.65 -1.87 -4.05
C PHE A 53 7.16 -1.58 -4.05
N ASP A 54 7.74 -1.26 -5.21
CA ASP A 54 9.10 -0.75 -5.32
C ASP A 54 9.19 0.59 -4.56
N PRO A 55 10.09 0.72 -3.55
CA PRO A 55 10.31 1.99 -2.85
C PRO A 55 10.65 3.15 -3.79
N ALA A 56 11.28 2.89 -4.94
CA ALA A 56 11.59 3.92 -5.94
C ALA A 56 10.34 4.54 -6.56
N LEU A 57 9.21 3.83 -6.60
CA LEU A 57 7.93 4.38 -7.04
C LEU A 57 7.29 5.25 -5.95
N ASN A 58 7.67 5.12 -4.67
CA ASN A 58 7.10 5.89 -3.55
C ASN A 58 5.56 5.89 -3.48
N LEU A 59 4.91 4.84 -3.97
CA LEU A 59 3.46 4.67 -3.80
C LEU A 59 3.13 4.07 -2.43
N PHE A 60 3.98 3.15 -1.98
CA PHE A 60 3.94 2.56 -0.63
C PHE A 60 5.26 2.82 0.10
N LYS A 61 5.18 2.87 1.43
CA LYS A 61 6.31 2.99 2.33
C LYS A 61 6.31 1.81 3.30
N THR A 62 7.47 1.49 3.84
CA THR A 62 7.64 0.48 4.88
C THR A 62 7.67 1.10 6.27
N THR A 63 7.12 0.39 7.25
CA THR A 63 7.22 0.74 8.67
C THR A 63 8.67 0.57 9.15
N SER A 64 9.17 1.45 10.03
CA SER A 64 10.58 1.46 10.47
C SER A 64 11.03 0.20 11.23
N GLY A 65 10.12 -0.65 11.70
CA GLY A 65 10.42 -1.88 12.45
C GLY A 65 10.27 -3.16 11.61
N ASP A 66 9.05 -3.46 11.18
CA ASP A 66 8.69 -4.78 10.63
C ASP A 66 8.61 -4.82 9.09
N GLU A 67 9.11 -3.78 8.42
CA GLU A 67 9.09 -3.62 6.95
C GLU A 67 7.71 -3.82 6.30
N ARG A 68 6.64 -3.52 7.04
CA ARG A 68 5.26 -3.67 6.56
C ARG A 68 4.84 -2.51 5.68
N LEU A 69 4.09 -2.81 4.63
CA LEU A 69 3.68 -1.82 3.61
C LEU A 69 2.42 -1.04 4.00
N TYR A 70 2.45 0.26 3.78
CA TYR A 70 1.31 1.16 3.87
C TYR A 70 1.41 2.28 2.82
N PRO A 71 0.31 2.95 2.44
CA PRO A 71 0.35 4.04 1.46
C PRO A 71 1.33 5.14 1.87
N SER A 72 2.20 5.56 0.95
CA SER A 72 3.17 6.61 1.25
C SER A 72 2.46 7.96 1.44
N PRO A 73 2.70 8.69 2.54
CA PRO A 73 2.16 10.03 2.76
C PRO A 73 2.59 11.02 1.67
N THR A 74 3.72 10.78 1.01
CA THR A 74 4.27 11.63 -0.06
C THR A 74 4.03 11.08 -1.46
N SER A 75 3.12 10.11 -1.61
CA SER A 75 2.73 9.54 -2.91
C SER A 75 2.16 10.57 -3.89
N TYR A 76 1.63 11.69 -3.39
CA TYR A 76 1.14 12.81 -4.19
C TYR A 76 2.22 13.47 -5.07
N ILE A 77 3.50 13.12 -4.91
CA ILE A 77 4.57 13.49 -5.84
C ILE A 77 4.26 13.05 -7.28
N HIS A 78 3.47 11.98 -7.43
CA HIS A 78 2.90 11.58 -8.72
C HIS A 78 1.58 12.30 -8.93
N GLU A 79 1.44 13.05 -10.04
CA GLU A 79 0.18 13.74 -10.35
C GLU A 79 -1.03 12.80 -10.42
N ASN A 80 -0.81 11.53 -10.78
CA ASN A 80 -1.83 10.50 -10.94
C ASN A 80 -1.85 9.45 -9.81
N TYR A 81 -1.34 9.77 -8.62
CA TYR A 81 -1.24 8.83 -7.49
C TYR A 81 -2.56 8.14 -7.14
N LEU A 82 -3.70 8.84 -7.19
CA LEU A 82 -5.01 8.26 -6.92
C LEU A 82 -5.39 7.18 -7.95
N GLN A 83 -5.13 7.44 -9.24
CA GLN A 83 -5.39 6.45 -10.30
C GLN A 83 -4.44 5.26 -10.19
N LEU A 84 -3.22 5.46 -9.69
CA LEU A 84 -2.30 4.37 -9.37
C LEU A 84 -2.84 3.52 -8.22
N PHE A 85 -3.27 4.13 -7.10
CA PHE A 85 -3.87 3.38 -5.99
C PHE A 85 -5.15 2.63 -6.40
N GLU A 86 -6.03 3.24 -7.21
CA GLU A 86 -7.22 2.56 -7.73
C GLU A 86 -6.83 1.33 -8.54
N PHE A 87 -5.81 1.45 -9.41
CA PHE A 87 -5.32 0.35 -10.21
C PHE A 87 -4.73 -0.78 -9.34
N VAL A 88 -3.92 -0.44 -8.33
CA VAL A 88 -3.37 -1.40 -7.38
C VAL A 88 -4.49 -2.15 -6.66
N GLY A 89 -5.51 -1.43 -6.18
CA GLY A 89 -6.68 -2.03 -5.56
C GLY A 89 -7.43 -2.98 -6.50
N LYS A 90 -7.60 -2.59 -7.78
CA LYS A 90 -8.21 -3.46 -8.81
C LYS A 90 -7.40 -4.74 -9.03
N MET A 91 -6.07 -4.66 -9.09
CA MET A 91 -5.21 -5.82 -9.31
C MET A 91 -5.19 -6.77 -8.11
N LEU A 92 -5.09 -6.24 -6.89
CA LEU A 92 -5.18 -7.04 -5.67
C LEU A 92 -6.57 -7.69 -5.53
N GLY A 93 -7.63 -6.93 -5.81
CA GLY A 93 -9.00 -7.47 -5.82
C GLY A 93 -9.19 -8.56 -6.88
N LYS A 94 -8.57 -8.40 -8.06
CA LYS A 94 -8.55 -9.43 -9.10
C LYS A 94 -7.80 -10.69 -8.65
N ALA A 95 -6.66 -10.54 -7.99
CA ALA A 95 -5.90 -11.66 -7.43
C ALA A 95 -6.75 -12.46 -6.45
N VAL A 96 -7.44 -11.78 -5.52
CA VAL A 96 -8.38 -12.40 -4.57
C VAL A 96 -9.53 -13.10 -5.30
N TYR A 97 -10.11 -12.47 -6.33
CA TYR A 97 -11.22 -13.03 -7.11
C TYR A 97 -10.83 -14.33 -7.85
N GLU A 98 -9.62 -14.40 -8.39
CA GLU A 98 -9.08 -15.57 -9.10
C GLU A 98 -8.45 -16.61 -8.16
N GLY A 99 -8.40 -16.36 -6.84
CA GLY A 99 -7.75 -17.24 -5.87
C GLY A 99 -6.22 -17.29 -5.99
N ILE A 100 -5.61 -16.23 -6.53
CA ILE A 100 -4.16 -16.11 -6.68
C ILE A 100 -3.57 -15.51 -5.40
N VAL A 101 -2.66 -16.24 -4.76
CA VAL A 101 -1.92 -15.76 -3.59
C VAL A 101 -0.84 -14.77 -4.04
N VAL A 102 -0.85 -13.58 -3.45
CA VAL A 102 0.18 -12.55 -3.63
C VAL A 102 0.85 -12.29 -2.29
N ASP A 103 2.18 -12.28 -2.28
CA ASP A 103 2.96 -11.96 -1.11
C ASP A 103 3.12 -10.44 -0.95
N VAL A 104 2.17 -9.81 -0.25
CA VAL A 104 2.22 -8.37 0.10
C VAL A 104 2.08 -8.20 1.61
N PRO A 105 3.16 -7.89 2.34
CA PRO A 105 3.12 -7.77 3.79
C PRO A 105 2.56 -6.41 4.23
N PHE A 106 1.26 -6.17 4.05
CA PHE A 106 0.61 -4.95 4.52
C PHE A 106 0.70 -4.78 6.04
N ALA A 107 0.80 -3.53 6.49
CA ALA A 107 0.77 -3.19 7.90
C ALA A 107 -0.61 -3.40 8.52
N SER A 108 -0.66 -3.84 9.78
CA SER A 108 -1.93 -4.13 10.48
C SER A 108 -2.84 -2.91 10.54
N PHE A 109 -2.30 -1.75 10.93
CA PHE A 109 -3.07 -0.52 11.03
C PHE A 109 -3.72 -0.14 9.69
N PHE A 110 -3.01 -0.37 8.58
CA PHE A 110 -3.52 -0.09 7.25
C PHE A 110 -4.66 -1.04 6.87
N LEU A 111 -4.51 -2.34 7.15
CA LEU A 111 -5.58 -3.33 6.93
C LEU A 111 -6.81 -3.05 7.81
N SER A 112 -6.61 -2.70 9.08
CA SER A 112 -7.68 -2.29 10.01
C SER A 112 -8.44 -1.09 9.47
N GLN A 113 -7.75 -0.10 8.88
CA GLN A 113 -8.38 1.04 8.24
C GLN A 113 -9.16 0.64 6.98
N LEU A 114 -8.53 -0.14 6.10
CA LEU A 114 -9.11 -0.60 4.82
C LEU A 114 -10.39 -1.42 5.02
N LEU A 115 -10.43 -2.26 6.05
CA LEU A 115 -11.57 -3.12 6.37
C LEU A 115 -12.68 -2.41 7.15
N GLY A 116 -12.51 -1.13 7.50
CA GLY A 116 -13.48 -0.39 8.31
C GLY A 116 -13.47 -0.75 9.80
N HIS A 117 -12.47 -1.50 10.26
CA HIS A 117 -12.35 -1.90 11.67
C HIS A 117 -11.99 -0.74 12.60
N HIS A 118 -11.53 0.39 12.07
CA HIS A 118 -11.27 1.61 12.83
C HIS A 118 -12.51 2.19 13.55
N HIS A 119 -13.71 1.81 13.12
CA HIS A 119 -14.98 2.18 13.79
C HIS A 119 -15.44 1.16 14.84
N SER A 120 -14.68 0.07 15.04
CA SER A 120 -14.96 -0.92 16.09
C SER A 120 -14.77 -0.28 17.46
N VAL A 121 -15.67 -0.60 18.40
CA VAL A 121 -15.54 -0.20 19.82
C VAL A 121 -14.26 -0.78 20.44
N PHE A 122 -13.73 -1.85 19.86
CA PHE A 122 -12.49 -2.50 20.31
C PHE A 122 -11.24 -1.99 19.58
N TYR A 123 -11.38 -1.05 18.64
CA TYR A 123 -10.24 -0.46 17.95
C TYR A 123 -9.68 0.72 18.74
N SER A 124 -8.36 0.75 18.86
CA SER A 124 -7.61 1.79 19.54
C SER A 124 -6.45 2.19 18.65
N SER A 125 -6.48 3.43 18.15
CA SER A 125 -5.40 3.97 17.32
C SER A 125 -4.07 4.03 18.08
N VAL A 126 -4.11 4.17 19.40
CA VAL A 126 -2.92 4.16 20.27
C VAL A 126 -2.30 2.76 20.33
N ASP A 127 -3.12 1.70 20.34
CA ASP A 127 -2.62 0.32 20.40
C ASP A 127 -2.08 -0.17 19.04
N GLU A 128 -2.52 0.42 17.93
CA GLU A 128 -1.95 0.19 16.59
C GLU A 128 -0.67 1.00 16.34
N LEU A 129 -0.48 2.09 17.08
CA LEU A 129 0.65 3.00 16.89
C LEU A 129 2.02 2.33 16.90
N PRO A 130 2.33 1.32 17.74
CA PRO A 130 3.60 0.60 17.67
C PRO A 130 3.91 -0.01 16.29
N SER A 131 2.88 -0.41 15.54
CA SER A 131 3.03 -0.98 14.20
C SER A 131 3.31 0.08 13.14
N LEU A 132 2.93 1.34 13.38
CA LEU A 132 3.24 2.49 12.52
C LEU A 132 4.58 3.12 12.91
N ASP A 133 4.72 3.49 14.18
CA ASP A 133 5.86 4.16 14.78
C ASP A 133 6.00 3.79 16.26
N SER A 134 6.91 2.85 16.53
CA SER A 134 7.21 2.38 17.89
C SER A 134 7.87 3.44 18.78
N GLU A 135 8.57 4.42 18.21
CA GLU A 135 9.23 5.48 18.96
C GLU A 135 8.20 6.50 19.42
N PHE A 136 7.33 6.93 18.51
CA PHE A 136 6.24 7.83 18.84
C PHE A 136 5.32 7.23 19.92
N TYR A 137 4.99 5.93 19.84
CA TYR A 137 4.24 5.24 20.90
C TYR A 137 4.95 5.28 22.27
N LYS A 138 6.27 5.05 22.31
CA LYS A 138 7.05 5.13 23.56
C LYS A 138 7.04 6.54 24.14
N ASN A 139 7.14 7.56 23.30
CA ASN A 139 7.11 8.96 23.71
C ASN A 139 5.74 9.32 24.30
N LEU A 140 4.63 8.96 23.63
CA LEU A 140 3.28 9.17 24.16
C LEU A 140 3.04 8.40 25.47
N THR A 141 3.54 7.17 25.57
CA THR A 141 3.45 6.38 26.81
C THR A 141 4.22 7.02 27.96
N SER A 142 5.36 7.65 27.66
CA SER A 142 6.17 8.38 28.65
C SER A 142 5.43 9.62 29.14
N ILE A 143 4.82 10.39 28.22
CA ILE A 143 3.99 11.56 28.58
C ILE A 143 2.80 11.12 29.46
N LYS A 144 2.12 10.04 29.10
CA LYS A 144 0.99 9.49 29.87
C LYS A 144 1.37 9.07 31.30
N ARG A 145 2.62 8.66 31.53
CA ARG A 145 3.15 8.19 32.83
C ARG A 145 3.98 9.26 33.54
N TYR A 146 3.95 10.50 33.06
CA TYR A 146 4.73 11.57 33.66
C TYR A 146 4.08 12.01 34.97
N ASP A 147 4.80 11.83 36.08
CA ASP A 147 4.31 12.14 37.43
C ASP A 147 4.57 13.61 37.87
N GLY A 148 5.19 14.43 37.00
CA GLY A 148 5.46 15.85 37.24
C GLY A 148 4.36 16.79 36.75
N ASP A 149 4.64 18.11 36.70
CA ASP A 149 3.72 19.08 36.11
C ASP A 149 3.80 19.02 34.58
N ILE A 150 2.68 18.71 33.91
CA ILE A 150 2.61 18.61 32.44
C ILE A 150 3.06 19.91 31.76
N SER A 151 2.91 21.06 32.43
CA SER A 151 3.37 22.36 31.95
C SER A 151 4.87 22.40 31.70
N ASP A 152 5.65 21.58 32.44
CA ASP A 152 7.12 21.47 32.29
C ASP A 152 7.54 20.91 30.93
N LEU A 153 6.64 20.18 30.26
CA LEU A 153 6.90 19.59 28.95
C LEU A 153 6.76 20.61 27.80
N GLY A 154 6.15 21.77 28.05
CA GLY A 154 5.99 22.84 27.05
C GLY A 154 5.20 22.44 25.80
N LEU A 155 4.36 21.41 25.91
CA LEU A 155 3.62 20.85 24.77
C LEU A 155 2.45 21.73 24.37
N THR A 156 2.14 21.72 23.08
CA THR A 156 0.92 22.33 22.52
C THR A 156 0.19 21.29 21.67
N LEU A 157 -1.06 21.58 21.28
CA LEU A 157 -1.84 20.71 20.40
C LEU A 157 -1.46 20.93 18.93
N SER A 158 -0.17 20.81 18.63
CA SER A 158 0.40 20.86 17.29
C SER A 158 1.40 19.72 17.11
N TYR A 159 1.70 19.40 15.85
CA TYR A 159 2.75 18.47 15.49
C TYR A 159 3.51 19.04 14.29
N ASP A 160 4.78 18.66 14.22
CA ASP A 160 5.67 19.00 13.12
C ASP A 160 5.76 17.78 12.19
N GLU A 161 5.69 18.00 10.88
CA GLU A 161 5.76 16.95 9.87
C GLU A 161 6.88 17.24 8.88
N ASP A 162 7.88 16.36 8.80
CA ASP A 162 8.89 16.46 7.74
C ASP A 162 8.27 16.01 6.41
N VAL A 163 8.08 16.98 5.53
CA VAL A 163 7.63 16.79 4.16
C VAL A 163 8.79 17.12 3.23
N MET A 164 9.51 16.08 2.79
CA MET A 164 10.62 16.18 1.83
C MET A 164 11.76 17.12 2.30
N GLY A 165 12.10 17.08 3.59
CA GLY A 165 13.15 17.88 4.20
C GLY A 165 12.70 19.28 4.63
N GLN A 166 11.40 19.54 4.66
CA GLN A 166 10.79 20.76 5.19
C GLN A 166 9.89 20.41 6.37
N VAL A 167 10.01 21.15 7.46
CA VAL A 167 9.20 21.02 8.67
C VAL A 167 8.23 22.19 8.75
#